data_AF-A0A081R189-F1
#
_entry.id   AF-A0A081R189-F1
#
_cell.length_a   1.000
_cell.length_b   1.000
_cell.length_c   1.000
_cell.angle_alpha   90.00
_cell.angle_beta   90.00
_cell.angle_gamma   90.00
#
_symmetry.space_group_name_H-M   'P 1'
#
loop_
_entity.id
_entity.type
_entity.pdbx_description
1 polymer ?
#
loop_
_entity_poly.entity_id
_entity_poly.type
_entity_poly.pdbx_seq_one_letter_code
_entity_poly.pdbx_strand_id
1 'polypeptide(L)'
;MATREGIYVGGHEIVERYVGSRLVWEKSMFVKQIDVSEEISISGGGELTVSLVVERNEYRNTGRWGNGKLITAGRTILIKSATAEIYTDSWNSRSYYKVTLEFYNQADKNYFLSNRNNRFQFYSKKGKR
;
A
#
# COMPACT_ATOMS: atom_id res chain seq x y z
N MET A 1 -16.02 23.43 -8.82
CA MET A 1 -14.94 24.02 -8.00
C MET A 1 -14.09 22.87 -7.47
N ALA A 2 -12.80 22.81 -7.83
CA ALA A 2 -11.88 21.80 -7.29
C ALA A 2 -11.06 22.45 -6.17
N THR A 3 -11.23 22.00 -4.93
CA THR A 3 -10.41 22.41 -3.81
C THR A 3 -9.01 21.83 -4.01
N ARG A 4 -8.01 22.68 -4.24
CA ARG A 4 -6.61 22.25 -4.38
C ARG A 4 -6.09 21.77 -3.02
N GLU A 5 -5.80 20.48 -2.89
CA GLU A 5 -5.09 19.95 -1.72
C GLU A 5 -3.61 20.36 -1.81
N GLY A 6 -3.13 21.27 -0.96
CA GLY A 6 -1.69 21.64 -0.90
C GLY A 6 -1.41 23.05 -0.36
N ILE A 7 -0.13 23.35 -0.08
CA ILE A 7 0.35 24.71 0.23
C ILE A 7 0.91 25.30 -1.07
N TYR A 8 0.47 26.49 -1.44
CA TYR A 8 0.85 27.15 -2.69
C TYR A 8 1.47 28.52 -2.42
N VAL A 9 2.51 28.86 -3.18
CA VAL A 9 3.11 30.21 -3.20
C VAL A 9 3.33 30.61 -4.66
N GLY A 10 2.84 31.79 -5.04
CA GLY A 10 2.96 32.29 -6.42
C GLY A 10 2.29 31.40 -7.48
N GLY A 11 1.26 30.63 -7.10
CA GLY A 11 0.58 29.68 -7.99
C GLY A 11 1.27 28.32 -8.15
N HIS A 12 2.46 28.15 -7.59
CA HIS A 12 3.19 26.88 -7.57
C HIS A 12 2.96 26.14 -6.26
N GLU A 13 2.81 24.81 -6.35
CA GLU A 13 2.72 23.97 -5.17
C GLU A 13 4.09 23.85 -4.49
N ILE A 14 4.11 24.02 -3.16
CA ILE A 14 5.30 23.77 -2.35
C ILE A 14 5.43 22.25 -2.13
N VAL A 15 6.49 21.67 -2.66
CA VAL A 15 6.88 20.27 -2.39
C VAL A 15 7.90 20.16 -1.25
N GLU A 16 8.73 21.18 -1.05
CA GLU A 16 9.76 21.26 -0.01
C GLU A 16 9.88 22.70 0.47
N ARG A 17 10.19 22.89 1.75
CA ARG A 17 10.42 24.21 2.36
C ARG A 17 11.74 24.21 3.11
N TYR A 18 12.54 25.22 2.84
CA TYR A 18 13.84 25.43 3.45
C TYR A 18 13.82 26.70 4.31
N VAL A 19 14.64 26.72 5.36
CA VAL A 19 15.05 27.93 6.10
C VAL A 19 16.56 28.01 6.03
N GLY A 20 17.07 29.00 5.30
CA GLY A 20 18.47 28.98 4.82
C GLY A 20 18.69 27.76 3.93
N SER A 21 19.70 26.95 4.25
CA SER A 21 19.99 25.68 3.57
C SER A 21 19.32 24.45 4.19
N ARG A 22 18.57 24.60 5.30
CA ARG A 22 17.98 23.48 6.04
C ARG A 22 16.56 23.18 5.58
N LEU A 23 16.31 21.93 5.18
CA LEU A 23 14.95 21.43 4.92
C LEU A 23 14.17 21.39 6.24
N VAL A 24 13.06 22.13 6.31
CA VAL A 24 12.18 22.22 7.49
C VAL A 24 10.83 21.54 7.28
N TRP A 25 10.42 21.33 6.03
CA TRP A 25 9.18 20.64 5.70
C TRP A 25 9.27 20.06 4.29
N GLU A 26 8.67 18.89 4.08
CA GLU A 26 8.51 18.28 2.76
C GLU A 26 7.11 17.68 2.64
N LYS A 27 6.54 17.76 1.44
CA LYS A 27 5.30 17.07 1.10
C LYS A 27 5.60 15.56 1.08
N SER A 28 4.90 14.81 1.93
CA SER A 28 4.99 13.35 1.89
C SER A 28 4.47 12.82 0.55
N MET A 29 5.38 12.30 -0.28
CA MET A 29 5.01 11.57 -1.49
C MET A 29 4.76 10.11 -1.17
N PHE A 30 3.62 9.58 -1.63
CA PHE A 30 3.28 8.17 -1.54
C PHE A 30 3.49 7.52 -2.90
N VAL A 31 4.14 6.35 -2.93
CA VAL A 31 4.41 5.57 -4.15
C VAL A 31 3.56 4.31 -4.11
N LYS A 32 2.84 4.02 -5.20
CA LYS A 32 2.07 2.78 -5.32
C LYS A 32 3.02 1.60 -5.39
N GLN A 33 2.90 0.69 -4.44
CA GLN A 33 3.72 -0.52 -4.38
C GLN A 33 2.92 -1.74 -4.84
N ILE A 34 1.67 -1.86 -4.37
CA ILE A 34 0.81 -3.02 -4.64
C ILE A 34 -0.46 -2.52 -5.32
N ASP A 35 -0.90 -3.24 -6.35
CA ASP A 35 -2.17 -3.05 -7.04
C ASP A 35 -2.72 -4.44 -7.39
N VAL A 36 -3.84 -4.79 -6.79
CA VAL A 36 -4.51 -6.08 -6.96
C VAL A 36 -5.97 -5.79 -7.23
N SER A 37 -6.47 -6.27 -8.36
CA SER A 37 -7.86 -6.13 -8.80
C SER A 37 -8.55 -7.48 -9.00
N GLU A 38 -7.80 -8.56 -8.83
CA GLU A 38 -8.24 -9.92 -9.01
C GLU A 38 -8.87 -10.49 -7.74
N GLU A 39 -9.57 -11.61 -7.88
CA GLU A 39 -10.03 -12.37 -6.73
C GLU A 39 -8.81 -12.89 -5.94
N ILE A 40 -8.87 -12.73 -4.62
CA ILE A 40 -7.78 -13.10 -3.73
C ILE A 40 -8.16 -14.26 -2.81
N SER A 41 -7.20 -15.17 -2.60
CA SER A 41 -7.32 -16.23 -1.61
C SER A 41 -6.60 -15.85 -0.33
N ILE A 42 -7.20 -16.12 0.83
CA ILE A 42 -6.53 -15.91 2.12
C ILE A 42 -5.60 -17.10 2.36
N SER A 43 -4.30 -16.84 2.51
CA SER A 43 -3.28 -17.87 2.72
C SER A 43 -2.84 -17.97 4.18
N GLY A 44 -3.31 -17.07 5.04
CA GLY A 44 -2.98 -17.05 6.47
C GLY A 44 -3.20 -15.69 7.13
N GLY A 45 -2.79 -15.58 8.37
CA GLY A 45 -2.89 -14.36 9.16
C GLY A 45 -2.81 -14.64 10.66
N GLY A 46 -2.68 -13.56 11.44
CA GLY A 46 -2.72 -13.55 12.91
C GLY A 46 -3.74 -12.52 13.38
N GLU A 47 -3.63 -12.04 14.61
CA GLU A 47 -4.57 -11.06 15.18
C GLU A 47 -4.72 -9.81 14.29
N LEU A 48 -3.61 -9.14 13.99
CA LEU A 48 -3.58 -7.92 13.17
C LEU A 48 -2.97 -8.12 11.78
N THR A 49 -2.65 -9.35 11.39
CA THR A 49 -2.03 -9.65 10.08
C THR A 49 -2.96 -10.46 9.19
N VAL A 50 -2.86 -10.22 7.89
CA VAL A 50 -3.55 -10.99 6.85
C VAL A 50 -2.56 -11.27 5.72
N SER A 51 -2.48 -12.53 5.31
CA SER A 51 -1.71 -12.98 4.15
C SER A 51 -2.66 -13.41 3.05
N LEU A 52 -2.39 -12.93 1.85
CA LEU A 52 -3.22 -13.07 0.66
C LEU A 52 -2.37 -13.64 -0.47
N VAL A 53 -2.96 -14.45 -1.32
CA VAL A 53 -2.33 -14.95 -2.54
C VAL A 53 -3.22 -14.74 -3.74
N VAL A 54 -2.58 -14.34 -4.84
CA VAL A 54 -3.16 -14.25 -6.17
C VAL A 54 -2.20 -14.91 -7.16
N GLU A 55 -2.74 -15.59 -8.17
CA GLU A 55 -1.91 -16.14 -9.24
C GLU A 55 -1.18 -15.00 -9.97
N ARG A 56 0.11 -15.20 -10.24
CA ARG A 56 0.95 -14.17 -10.86
C ARG A 56 0.83 -14.27 -12.37
N ASN A 57 0.06 -13.36 -12.95
CA ASN A 57 -0.07 -13.21 -14.40
C ASN A 57 0.78 -12.08 -14.99
N GLU A 58 1.35 -11.20 -14.15
CA GLU A 58 2.02 -9.97 -14.59
C GLU A 58 3.24 -9.60 -13.72
N TYR A 59 3.92 -8.51 -14.10
CA TYR A 59 4.94 -7.88 -13.26
C TYR A 59 4.31 -7.28 -12.00
N ARG A 60 4.86 -7.61 -10.83
CA ARG A 60 4.40 -7.12 -9.53
C ARG A 60 5.61 -6.66 -8.73
N ASN A 61 5.49 -5.54 -8.01
CA ASN A 61 6.56 -5.13 -7.10
C ASN A 61 6.63 -6.09 -5.92
N THR A 62 7.84 -6.49 -5.55
CA THR A 62 8.14 -7.24 -4.33
C THR A 62 8.95 -6.38 -3.38
N GLY A 63 8.83 -6.64 -2.09
CA GLY A 63 9.56 -5.90 -1.07
C GLY A 63 8.84 -5.86 0.27
N ARG A 64 9.45 -5.16 1.21
CA ARG A 64 8.89 -4.87 2.53
C ARG A 64 8.83 -3.37 2.71
N TRP A 65 7.63 -2.89 3.00
CA TRP A 65 7.34 -1.48 3.21
C TRP A 65 6.78 -1.29 4.61
N GLY A 66 7.23 -0.23 5.28
CA GLY A 66 6.65 0.19 6.56
C GLY A 66 5.30 0.87 6.36
N ASN A 67 5.00 1.84 7.21
CA ASN A 67 3.70 2.47 7.27
C ASN A 67 3.26 3.01 5.90
N GLY A 68 2.00 2.78 5.56
CA GLY A 68 1.44 3.17 4.27
C GLY A 68 -0.07 3.34 4.29
N LYS A 69 -0.62 3.62 3.11
CA LYS A 69 -2.05 3.75 2.88
C LYS A 69 -2.52 2.58 2.04
N LEU A 70 -3.57 1.90 2.49
CA LEU A 70 -4.31 0.92 1.72
C LEU A 70 -5.62 1.56 1.27
N ILE A 71 -5.87 1.56 -0.04
CA ILE A 71 -7.12 2.03 -0.62
C ILE A 71 -7.88 0.80 -1.08
N THR A 72 -9.09 0.59 -0.57
CA THR A 72 -9.95 -0.56 -0.91
C THR A 72 -11.41 -0.16 -0.73
N ALA A 73 -12.28 -0.56 -1.66
CA ALA A 73 -13.72 -0.25 -1.61
C ALA A 73 -14.05 1.23 -1.33
N GLY A 74 -13.26 2.16 -1.91
CA GLY A 74 -13.43 3.61 -1.71
C GLY A 74 -12.96 4.14 -0.35
N ARG A 75 -12.48 3.29 0.56
CA ARG A 75 -11.94 3.66 1.87
C ARG A 75 -10.41 3.67 1.86
N THR A 76 -9.83 4.65 2.54
CA THR A 76 -8.39 4.67 2.87
C THR A 76 -8.18 4.17 4.29
N ILE A 77 -7.28 3.21 4.45
CA ILE A 77 -6.88 2.58 5.71
C ILE A 77 -5.39 2.83 5.93
N LEU A 78 -4.99 3.19 7.15
CA LEU A 78 -3.58 3.23 7.52
C LEU A 78 -3.11 1.81 7.85
N ILE A 79 -2.01 1.42 7.23
CA ILE A 79 -1.40 0.10 7.41
C ILE A 79 -0.04 0.28 8.07
N LYS A 80 0.27 -0.60 9.02
CA LYS A 80 1.52 -0.59 9.78
C LYS A 80 2.69 -1.10 8.94
N SER A 81 2.48 -2.18 8.20
CA SER A 81 3.45 -2.69 7.24
C SER A 81 2.80 -3.51 6.14
N ALA A 82 3.46 -3.57 4.99
CA ALA A 82 3.10 -4.46 3.89
C ALA A 82 4.34 -5.19 3.39
N THR A 83 4.22 -6.48 3.14
CA THR A 83 5.25 -7.30 2.51
C THR A 83 4.66 -7.96 1.29
N ALA A 84 5.39 -7.96 0.18
CA ALA A 84 5.01 -8.69 -1.01
C ALA A 84 6.16 -9.56 -1.53
N GLU A 85 5.85 -10.82 -1.83
CA GLU A 85 6.80 -11.82 -2.29
C GLU A 85 6.20 -12.63 -3.46
N ILE A 86 7.06 -13.18 -4.30
CA ILE A 86 6.68 -14.12 -5.36
C ILE A 86 7.26 -15.47 -4.98
N TYR A 87 6.43 -16.51 -5.02
CA TYR A 87 6.89 -17.88 -4.90
C TYR A 87 6.30 -18.73 -6.04
N THR A 88 6.98 -19.81 -6.39
CA THR A 88 6.47 -20.81 -7.33
C THR A 88 6.11 -22.05 -6.55
N ASP A 89 4.88 -22.51 -6.69
CA ASP A 89 4.42 -23.74 -6.06
C ASP A 89 4.97 -24.94 -6.84
N SER A 90 5.65 -25.86 -6.14
CA SER A 90 6.25 -27.04 -6.74
C SER A 90 5.21 -28.04 -7.25
N TRP A 91 3.98 -28.01 -6.74
CA TRP A 91 2.93 -28.97 -7.12
C TRP A 91 2.32 -28.70 -8.48
N ASN A 92 2.18 -27.43 -8.86
CA ASN A 92 1.52 -27.04 -10.11
C ASN A 92 2.40 -26.16 -11.02
N SER A 93 3.64 -25.87 -10.60
CA SER A 93 4.58 -24.98 -11.28
C SER A 93 4.05 -23.56 -11.55
N ARG A 94 3.01 -23.13 -10.82
CA ARG A 94 2.43 -21.79 -10.93
C ARG A 94 3.13 -20.85 -9.96
N SER A 95 3.34 -19.62 -10.42
CA SER A 95 3.83 -18.56 -9.57
C SER A 95 2.67 -17.82 -8.92
N TYR A 96 2.80 -17.54 -7.64
CA TYR A 96 1.85 -16.77 -6.85
C TYR A 96 2.50 -15.50 -6.34
N TYR A 97 1.70 -14.44 -6.29
CA TYR A 97 2.03 -13.19 -5.64
C TYR A 97 1.38 -13.17 -4.27
N LYS A 98 2.21 -13.17 -3.22
CA LYS A 98 1.76 -13.19 -1.84
C LYS A 98 1.93 -11.82 -1.22
N VAL A 99 0.86 -11.30 -0.63
CA VAL A 99 0.84 -10.02 0.07
C VAL A 99 0.45 -10.23 1.53
N THR A 100 1.31 -9.78 2.43
CA THR A 100 1.04 -9.77 3.87
C THR A 100 0.85 -8.33 4.34
N LEU A 101 -0.31 -8.04 4.93
CA LEU A 101 -0.66 -6.73 5.48
C LEU A 101 -0.74 -6.80 7.00
N GLU A 102 -0.16 -5.82 7.69
CA GLU A 102 -0.27 -5.64 9.13
C GLU A 102 -1.09 -4.37 9.44
N PHE A 103 -2.21 -4.55 10.14
CA PHE A 103 -3.14 -3.49 10.50
C PHE A 103 -2.82 -2.91 11.88
N TYR A 104 -3.23 -1.66 12.12
CA TYR A 104 -3.12 -1.06 13.45
C TYR A 104 -4.21 -1.53 14.42
N ASN A 105 -5.35 -1.96 13.89
CA ASN A 105 -6.51 -2.34 14.68
C ASN A 105 -7.36 -3.39 13.96
N GLN A 106 -8.19 -4.08 14.74
CA GLN A 106 -9.04 -5.16 14.24
C GLN A 106 -10.15 -4.67 13.32
N ALA A 107 -10.70 -3.46 13.55
CA ALA A 107 -11.81 -2.93 12.77
C ALA A 107 -11.43 -2.71 11.29
N ASP A 108 -10.25 -2.15 11.04
CA ASP A 108 -9.73 -1.94 9.69
C ASP A 108 -9.36 -3.25 8.99
N LYS A 109 -8.78 -4.20 9.73
CA LYS A 109 -8.54 -5.55 9.23
C LYS A 109 -9.84 -6.22 8.79
N ASN A 110 -10.87 -6.18 9.63
CA ASN A 110 -12.17 -6.80 9.36
C ASN A 110 -12.86 -6.13 8.17
N TYR A 111 -12.78 -4.79 8.06
CA TYR A 111 -13.29 -4.06 6.91
C TYR A 111 -12.59 -4.52 5.62
N PHE A 112 -11.25 -4.61 5.63
CA PHE A 112 -10.50 -5.10 4.49
C PHE A 112 -10.92 -6.52 4.09
N LEU A 113 -11.00 -7.46 5.05
CA LEU A 113 -11.39 -8.84 4.79
C LEU A 113 -12.80 -8.98 4.20
N SER A 114 -13.73 -8.14 4.65
CA SER A 114 -15.10 -8.09 4.13
C SER A 114 -15.18 -7.55 2.70
N ASN A 115 -14.20 -6.74 2.31
CA ASN A 115 -14.12 -6.08 1.00
C ASN A 115 -12.99 -6.62 0.12
N ARG A 116 -12.40 -7.75 0.49
CA ARG A 116 -11.12 -8.22 -0.04
C ARG A 116 -11.11 -8.49 -1.55
N ASN A 117 -12.27 -8.82 -2.12
CA ASN A 117 -12.42 -9.07 -3.56
C ASN A 117 -12.62 -7.77 -4.36
N ASN A 118 -12.68 -6.61 -3.70
CA ASN A 118 -12.54 -5.33 -4.39
C ASN A 118 -11.07 -5.09 -4.69
N ARG A 119 -10.82 -4.31 -5.75
CA ARG A 119 -9.49 -3.78 -6.02
C ARG A 119 -8.92 -3.10 -4.77
N PHE A 120 -7.71 -3.46 -4.39
CA PHE A 120 -6.95 -2.77 -3.38
C PHE A 120 -5.60 -2.29 -3.89
N GLN A 121 -5.17 -1.15 -3.36
CA GLN A 121 -3.90 -0.55 -3.70
C GLN A 121 -3.18 -0.15 -2.42
N PHE A 122 -1.92 -0.55 -2.29
CA PHE A 122 -1.08 -0.13 -1.18
C PHE A 122 -0.02 0.86 -1.67
N TYR A 123 0.09 1.97 -0.93
CA TYR A 123 1.05 3.02 -1.17
C TYR A 123 1.96 3.18 0.05
N SER A 124 3.26 3.11 -0.15
CA SER A 124 4.25 3.41 0.89
C SER A 124 4.68 4.86 0.79
N LYS A 125 5.18 5.45 1.88
CA LYS A 125 5.95 6.70 1.75
C LYS A 125 7.16 6.45 0.84
N LYS A 126 7.47 7.41 -0.03
CA LYS A 126 8.72 7.43 -0.80
C LYS A 126 9.87 7.51 0.20
N GLY A 127 10.75 6.52 0.20
CA GLY A 127 11.98 6.58 1.00
C GLY A 127 12.81 7.79 0.58
N LYS A 128 13.45 8.46 1.53
CA LYS A 128 14.45 9.49 1.24
C LYS A 128 15.62 8.80 0.52
N ARG A 129 15.99 9.31 -0.65
CA ARG A 129 17.24 8.95 -1.33
C ARG A 129 18.42 9.53 -0.56
#